data_AF-A0A3B8JQT2-F1
#
_entry.id   AF-A0A3B8JQT2-F1
#
_cell.length_a   1.000
_cell.length_b   1.000
_cell.length_c   1.000
_cell.angle_alpha   90.00
_cell.angle_beta   90.00
_cell.angle_gamma   90.00
#
_symmetry.space_group_name_H-M   'P 1'
#
loop_
_entity.id
_entity.type
_entity.pdbx_description
1 polymer ?
#
loop_
_entity_poly.entity_id
_entity_poly.type
_entity_poly.pdbx_seq_one_letter_code
_entity_poly.pdbx_strand_id
1 'polypeptide(L)' 'MEPNEFCRRWVDMPPDERGYYKACVKALAQATGLSERTVEGWGKDFTKRPEYVLNILRKEDIINQIRQLVLPP' A
#
# COMPACT_ATOMS: atom_id res chain seq x y z
N MET A 1 7.41 -4.91 -5.60
CA MET A 1 7.38 -4.18 -4.32
C MET A 1 6.38 -4.87 -3.44
N GLU A 2 6.80 -5.27 -2.24
CA GLU A 2 5.93 -5.96 -1.29
C GLU A 2 4.91 -5.00 -0.68
N PRO A 3 3.68 -5.43 -0.34
CA PRO A 3 2.70 -4.56 0.30
C PRO A 3 3.19 -3.94 1.60
N ASN A 4 3.90 -4.71 2.44
CA ASN A 4 4.45 -4.19 3.70
C ASN A 4 5.49 -3.08 3.46
N GLU A 5 6.30 -3.20 2.42
CA GLU A 5 7.26 -2.16 2.03
C GLU A 5 6.53 -0.92 1.53
N PHE A 6 5.52 -1.10 0.67
CA PHE A 6 4.69 -0.02 0.16
C PHE A 6 4.03 0.75 1.32
N CYS A 7 3.43 0.03 2.27
CA CYS A 7 2.78 0.65 3.41
C CYS A 7 3.76 1.41 4.30
N ARG A 8 4.93 0.84 4.60
CA ARG A 8 5.95 1.54 5.41
C ARG A 8 6.41 2.86 4.78
N ARG A 9 6.33 2.96 3.46
CA ARG A 9 6.78 4.14 2.72
C ARG A 9 5.70 5.21 2.56
N TRP A 10 4.45 4.78 2.36
CA TRP A 10 3.37 5.66 1.92
C TRP A 10 2.23 5.84 2.93
N VAL A 11 2.20 5.04 4.00
CA VAL A 11 1.25 5.22 5.10
C VAL A 11 1.88 6.15 6.14
N ASP A 12 1.22 7.29 6.37
CA ASP A 12 1.60 8.27 7.39
C ASP A 12 1.12 7.83 8.79
N MET A 13 1.57 6.65 9.21
CA MET A 13 1.30 6.08 10.53
C MET A 13 2.43 5.10 10.88
N PRO A 14 2.97 5.14 12.11
CA PRO A 14 3.96 4.18 12.57
C PRO A 14 3.44 2.72 12.56
N PRO A 15 4.27 1.72 12.19
CA PRO A 15 3.87 0.32 12.15
C PRO A 15 3.38 -0.28 13.47
N ASP A 16 3.80 0.30 14.59
CA ASP A 16 3.45 -0.06 15.96
C ASP A 16 2.16 0.62 16.45
N GLU A 17 1.64 1.61 15.72
CA GLU A 17 0.42 2.32 16.11
C GLU A 17 -0.83 1.48 15.82
N ARG A 18 -1.78 1.54 16.76
CA ARG A 18 -3.09 0.90 16.60
C ARG A 18 -3.84 1.55 15.44
N GLY A 19 -4.06 0.78 14.38
CA GLY A 19 -4.74 1.24 13.18
C GLY A 19 -3.87 1.16 11.94
N TYR A 20 -2.55 0.94 12.10
CA TYR A 20 -1.62 0.83 10.99
C TYR A 20 -2.07 -0.18 9.93
N TYR A 21 -2.49 -1.38 10.36
CA TYR A 21 -3.01 -2.39 9.44
C TYR A 21 -4.21 -1.90 8.60
N LYS A 22 -5.15 -1.16 9.21
CA LYS A 22 -6.31 -0.61 8.48
C LYS A 22 -5.89 0.50 7.52
N ALA A 23 -4.93 1.33 7.91
CA ALA A 23 -4.35 2.34 7.03
C ALA A 23 -3.63 1.68 5.83
N CYS A 24 -2.90 0.58 6.07
CA CYS A 24 -2.29 -0.24 5.04
C CYS A 24 -3.33 -0.78 4.06
N VAL A 25 -4.40 -1.40 4.57
CA VAL A 25 -5.51 -1.93 3.74
C VAL A 25 -6.09 -0.85 2.84
N LYS A 26 -6.37 0.34 3.38
CA LYS A 26 -6.90 1.46 2.62
C LYS A 26 -5.94 1.94 1.53
N ALA A 27 -4.65 2.11 1.87
CA ALA A 27 -3.63 2.55 0.92
C ALA A 27 -3.43 1.54 -0.23
N LEU A 28 -3.41 0.23 0.10
CA LEU A 28 -3.29 -0.84 -0.87
C LEU A 28 -4.53 -0.95 -1.76
N ALA A 29 -5.73 -0.79 -1.20
CA ALA A 29 -6.97 -0.76 -1.97
C ALA A 29 -6.95 0.38 -3.00
N GLN A 30 -6.54 1.57 -2.58
CA GLN A 30 -6.38 2.73 -3.47
C GLN A 30 -5.33 2.48 -4.57
N ALA A 31 -4.15 1.97 -4.21
CA ALA A 31 -3.06 1.72 -5.16
C ALA A 31 -3.41 0.66 -6.20
N THR A 32 -4.16 -0.37 -5.79
CA THR A 32 -4.51 -1.51 -6.66
C THR A 32 -5.84 -1.38 -7.38
N GLY A 33 -6.69 -0.43 -6.97
CA GLY A 33 -8.07 -0.31 -7.46
C GLY A 33 -8.99 -1.43 -6.97
N LEU A 34 -8.60 -2.19 -5.94
CA LEU A 34 -9.37 -3.30 -5.37
C LEU A 34 -10.16 -2.84 -4.15
N SER A 35 -11.15 -3.64 -3.74
CA SER A 35 -11.89 -3.37 -2.51
C SER A 35 -11.03 -3.62 -1.27
N GLU A 36 -11.24 -2.85 -0.20
CA GLU A 36 -10.58 -3.08 1.10
C GLU A 36 -10.82 -4.51 1.59
N ARG A 37 -12.03 -5.04 1.41
CA ARG A 37 -12.37 -6.43 1.75
C ARG A 37 -11.51 -7.46 0.99
N THR A 38 -11.21 -7.20 -0.28
CA THR A 38 -10.32 -8.07 -1.07
C THR A 38 -8.91 -8.05 -0.49
N VAL A 39 -8.40 -6.87 -0.13
CA VAL A 39 -7.07 -6.69 0.45
C VAL A 39 -6.97 -7.34 1.82
N GLU A 40 -7.99 -7.21 2.67
CA GLU A 40 -8.08 -7.89 3.97
C GLU A 40 -8.03 -9.42 3.81
N GLY A 41 -8.59 -9.95 2.72
CA GLY A 41 -8.55 -11.36 2.38
C GLY A 41 -7.14 -11.90 2.11
N TRP A 42 -6.15 -11.03 1.90
CA TRP A 42 -4.75 -11.44 1.69
C TRP A 42 -4.04 -11.90 2.97
N GLY A 43 -4.67 -11.69 4.12
CA GLY A 43 -4.13 -12.02 5.44
C GLY A 43 -3.30 -10.89 6.03
N LYS A 44 -2.90 -11.06 7.31
CA LYS A 44 -2.25 -10.04 8.14
C LYS A 44 -0.98 -9.46 7.50
N ASP A 45 -0.18 -10.31 6.86
CA ASP A 45 1.08 -9.93 6.20
C ASP A 45 0.93 -9.81 4.67
N PHE A 46 -0.30 -9.81 4.17
CA PHE A 46 -0.65 -9.74 2.76
C PHE A 46 -0.05 -10.87 1.90
N THR A 47 0.31 -12.01 2.48
CA THR A 47 1.00 -13.10 1.78
C THR A 47 0.14 -13.81 0.74
N LYS A 48 -1.19 -13.76 0.86
CA LYS A 48 -2.13 -14.38 -0.10
C LYS A 48 -2.53 -13.45 -1.25
N ARG A 49 -1.86 -12.31 -1.41
CA ARG A 49 -2.08 -11.41 -2.55
C ARG A 49 -1.74 -12.11 -3.87
N PRO A 50 -2.45 -11.81 -4.97
CA PRO A 50 -2.02 -12.23 -6.31
C PRO A 50 -0.67 -11.60 -6.71
N GLU A 51 0.14 -12.31 -7.50
CA GLU A 51 1.48 -11.83 -7.90
C GLU A 51 1.45 -10.51 -8.68
N TYR A 52 0.41 -10.27 -9.49
CA TYR A 52 0.29 -9.05 -10.27
C TYR A 52 0.24 -7.78 -9.39
N VAL A 53 -0.16 -7.91 -8.12
CA VAL A 53 -0.20 -6.80 -7.16
C VAL A 53 1.19 -6.20 -6.97
N LEU A 54 2.26 -7.02 -6.99
CA LEU A 54 3.63 -6.53 -6.83
C LEU A 54 4.05 -5.55 -7.93
N ASN A 55 3.54 -5.77 -9.14
CA ASN A 55 3.79 -4.91 -10.29
C ASN A 55 2.97 -3.61 -10.21
N ILE A 56 1.71 -3.69 -9.76
CA ILE A 56 0.88 -2.51 -9.56
C ILE A 56 1.48 -1.61 -8.47
N LEU A 57 1.84 -2.17 -7.32
CA LEU A 57 2.45 -1.42 -6.22
C LEU A 57 3.77 -0.77 -6.64
N ARG A 58 4.58 -1.44 -7.47
CA ARG A 58 5.81 -0.85 -8.01
C ARG A 58 5.52 0.36 -8.91
N LYS A 59 4.47 0.31 -9.73
CA LYS A 59 4.05 1.43 -10.57
C LYS A 59 3.53 2.59 -9.72
N GLU A 60 2.65 2.30 -8.76
CA GLU A 60 2.10 3.33 -7.87
C GLU A 60 3.18 3.98 -7.00
N ASP A 61 4.17 3.21 -6.55
CA ASP A 61 5.34 3.74 -5.83
C ASP A 61 6.12 4.77 -6.66
N ILE A 62 6.37 4.49 -7.94
CA ILE A 62 7.03 5.44 -8.85
C ILE A 62 6.16 6.69 -9.03
N ILE A 63 4.85 6.52 -9.22
CA ILE A 63 3.92 7.65 -9.36
C ILE A 63 3.92 8.52 -8.10
N ASN A 64 3.91 7.93 -6.91
CA ASN A 64 3.94 8.66 -5.65
C ASN A 64 5.26 9.41 -5.44
N GLN A 65 6.40 8.81 -5.82
CA GLN A 65 7.68 9.52 -5.82
C GLN A 65 7.64 10.74 -6.75
N ILE A 66 7.09 10.60 -7.95
CA ILE A 66 6.94 11.74 -8.89
C ILE A 66 6.04 12.82 -8.28
N ARG A 67 4.91 12.45 -7.66
CA ARG A 67 4.01 13.40 -6.99
C ARG A 67 4.73 14.20 -5.90
N GLN A 68 5.59 13.57 -5.11
CA GLN A 68 6.40 14.26 -4.09
C GLN A 68 7.42 15.23 -4.69
N LEU A 69 7.92 14.97 -5.91
CA LEU A 69 8.89 15.86 -6.57
C LEU A 69 8.22 17.08 -7.23
N VAL A 70 6.98 16.93 -7.70
CA VAL A 70 6.26 17.95 -8.48
C VAL A 70 5.43 18.89 -7.60
N LEU A 71 4.96 18.43 -6.44
CA LEU A 71 4.20 19.25 -5.51
C LEU A 71 5.18 19.98 -4.56
N PRO A 72 5.27 21.31 -4.58
CA PRO A 72 6.04 22.04 -3.58
C PRO A 72 5.41 21.85 -2.18
N PRO A 73 6.23 21.91 -1.12
CA PRO A 73 5.80 21.66 0.26
C PRO A 73 4.72 22.62 0.77
#